data_AF-A0A2T2S8N7-F1
#
_entry.id   AF-A0A2T2S8N7-F1
#
_cell.length_a   1.000
_cell.length_b   1.000
_cell.length_c   1.000
_cell.angle_alpha   90.00
_cell.angle_beta   90.00
_cell.angle_gamma   90.00
#
_symmetry.space_group_name_H-M   'P 1'
#
loop_
_entity.id
_entity.type
_entity.pdbx_description
1 polymer ?
#
loop_
_entity_poly.entity_id
_entity_poly.type
_entity_poly.pdbx_seq_one_letter_code
_entity_poly.pdbx_strand_id
1 'polypeptide(L)'
;RAENLMIVDLLRNDLSVCSRPGSVTVPSLYETEPYPSVTQMTSTVEGHLQADAGLAALLGALFPCGSVTGAPKRRAMRLIRELEPTLRGVYCGAIGMAGSDDTAVFNVAIRTVVLGEGEGTMGLGSGIVWDSDPAAEYDECTLKGAFLTGDADAQSNDTALPEDDFELIETMRFDGVRIPLLDRHVERLARSAAYFSFPFDEARFRRRIERTVRGRDADTPLKVRTTLDRWGRLSVTATPIDEGPTEPWRLTVAGERVDRTDPFFYHKTTRRGVYDRALAAAQAEGYDEAVLLNQDGNVTEGTYTNLFVRQGENLWTPPVESGLLAGVYRDHVLETQPQASTRTLTLDDLATADTLYCCNGVRGGCAAVLLGPNSNRRRP
;
A
#
# COMPACT_ATOMS: atom_id res chain seq x y z
N ARG A 1 3.87 -9.01 26.69
CA ARG A 1 5.06 -8.53 27.43
C ARG A 1 5.77 -9.65 28.18
N ALA A 2 5.13 -10.35 29.13
CA ALA A 2 5.79 -11.45 29.87
C ALA A 2 6.30 -12.58 28.95
N GLU A 3 5.50 -12.99 27.97
CA GLU A 3 5.91 -13.96 26.95
C GLU A 3 7.12 -13.49 26.13
N ASN A 4 7.08 -12.25 25.61
CA ASN A 4 8.19 -11.67 24.86
C ASN A 4 9.49 -11.62 25.69
N LEU A 5 9.42 -11.26 26.97
CA LEU A 5 10.59 -11.27 27.87
C LEU A 5 11.20 -12.66 27.99
N MET A 6 10.35 -13.68 28.18
CA MET A 6 10.80 -15.07 28.25
C MET A 6 11.51 -15.50 26.95
N ILE A 7 10.99 -15.09 25.79
CA ILE A 7 11.62 -15.37 24.50
C ILE A 7 12.95 -14.64 24.35
N VAL A 8 13.02 -13.37 24.77
CA VAL A 8 14.28 -12.59 24.77
C VAL A 8 15.33 -13.29 25.62
N ASP A 9 15.00 -13.73 26.82
CA ASP A 9 15.94 -14.45 27.69
C ASP A 9 16.40 -15.78 27.10
N LEU A 10 15.49 -16.51 26.45
CA LEU A 10 15.82 -17.75 25.74
C LEU A 10 16.78 -17.48 24.57
N LEU A 11 16.50 -16.47 23.74
CA LEU A 11 17.35 -16.08 22.61
C LEU A 11 18.72 -15.58 23.06
N ARG A 12 18.80 -14.82 24.15
CA ARG A 12 20.09 -14.41 24.75
C ARG A 12 20.92 -15.62 25.15
N ASN A 13 20.29 -16.60 25.81
CA ASN A 13 20.96 -17.83 26.19
C ASN A 13 21.44 -18.62 24.97
N ASP A 14 20.59 -18.80 23.96
CA ASP A 14 20.93 -19.51 22.73
C ASP A 14 22.09 -18.81 21.99
N LEU A 15 22.00 -17.49 21.81
CA LEU A 15 23.05 -16.70 21.14
C LEU A 15 24.39 -16.76 21.90
N SER A 16 24.34 -16.77 23.24
CA SER A 16 25.55 -16.83 24.08
C SER A 16 26.43 -18.05 23.83
N VAL A 17 25.86 -19.16 23.33
CA VAL A 17 26.59 -20.40 23.04
C VAL A 17 27.67 -20.18 21.97
N CYS A 18 27.42 -19.32 20.98
CA CYS A 18 28.34 -19.03 19.88
C CYS A 18 28.92 -17.60 19.91
N SER A 19 28.59 -16.81 20.93
CA SER A 19 29.08 -15.43 21.09
C SER A 19 30.24 -15.31 22.08
N ARG A 20 31.02 -14.25 21.96
CA ARG A 20 32.08 -13.89 22.91
C ARG A 20 31.47 -13.66 24.29
N PRO A 21 32.09 -14.15 25.38
CA PRO A 21 31.61 -13.90 26.73
C PRO A 21 31.36 -12.40 26.98
N GLY A 22 30.17 -12.08 27.50
CA GLY A 22 29.79 -10.70 27.82
C GLY A 22 29.38 -9.82 26.63
N SER A 23 29.39 -10.34 25.39
CA SER A 23 29.02 -9.55 24.21
C SER A 23 27.52 -9.52 23.91
N VAL A 24 26.73 -10.41 24.51
CA VAL A 24 25.29 -10.50 24.23
C VAL A 24 24.53 -9.40 24.98
N THR A 25 23.84 -8.54 24.23
CA THR A 25 23.08 -7.39 24.73
C THR A 25 21.65 -7.40 24.19
N VAL A 26 20.79 -6.57 24.79
CA VAL A 26 19.40 -6.34 24.34
C VAL A 26 19.24 -4.84 24.13
N PRO A 27 19.66 -4.29 22.98
CA PRO A 27 19.62 -2.85 22.75
C PRO A 27 18.18 -2.30 22.69
N SER A 28 17.20 -3.14 22.34
CA SER A 28 15.80 -2.77 22.28
C SER A 28 14.89 -3.84 22.87
N LEU A 29 13.93 -3.42 23.70
CA LEU A 29 12.97 -4.29 24.37
C LEU A 29 11.57 -3.66 24.30
N TYR A 30 10.61 -4.42 23.76
CA TYR A 30 9.21 -4.03 23.55
C TYR A 30 8.98 -2.85 22.60
N GLU A 31 9.77 -2.73 21.55
CA GLU A 31 9.45 -1.80 20.47
C GLU A 31 8.17 -2.23 19.75
N THR A 32 7.39 -1.25 19.28
CA THR A 32 6.16 -1.52 18.54
C THR A 32 6.35 -1.10 17.09
N GLU A 33 6.23 -2.06 16.19
CA GLU A 33 6.37 -1.87 14.76
C GLU A 33 5.01 -2.03 14.08
N PRO A 34 4.53 -1.01 13.32
CA PRO A 34 3.33 -1.15 12.52
C PRO A 34 3.61 -1.97 11.26
N TYR A 35 2.83 -3.05 11.06
CA TYR A 35 2.73 -3.80 9.81
C TYR A 35 1.34 -3.54 9.18
N PRO A 36 1.13 -3.85 7.89
CA PRO A 36 -0.11 -3.51 7.18
C PRO A 36 -1.42 -3.90 7.88
N SER A 37 -1.43 -5.06 8.55
CA SER A 37 -2.63 -5.60 9.19
C SER A 37 -2.54 -5.70 10.72
N VAL A 38 -1.39 -5.40 11.32
CA VAL A 38 -1.15 -5.61 12.76
C VAL A 38 0.00 -4.76 13.27
N THR A 39 -0.08 -4.28 14.51
CA THR A 39 1.09 -3.74 15.21
C THR A 39 1.77 -4.86 15.97
N GLN A 40 3.04 -5.14 15.65
CA GLN A 40 3.82 -6.18 16.32
C GLN A 40 4.72 -5.58 17.39
N MET A 41 4.96 -6.35 18.46
CA MET A 41 5.94 -6.03 19.49
C MET A 41 7.26 -6.76 19.18
N THR A 42 8.32 -6.01 18.94
CA THR A 42 9.66 -6.52 18.59
C THR A 42 10.65 -6.24 19.72
N SER A 43 11.72 -7.04 19.77
CA SER A 43 12.82 -6.88 20.71
C SER A 43 14.07 -7.43 20.07
N THR A 44 15.18 -6.72 20.24
CA THR A 44 16.43 -6.97 19.53
C THR A 44 17.44 -7.55 20.49
N VAL A 45 18.04 -8.68 20.13
CA VAL A 45 19.14 -9.32 20.85
C VAL A 45 20.34 -9.38 19.92
N GLU A 46 21.48 -8.86 20.37
CA GLU A 46 22.70 -8.79 19.58
C GLU A 46 23.87 -9.41 20.33
N GLY A 47 24.89 -9.86 19.60
CA GLY A 47 26.11 -10.43 20.17
C GLY A 47 27.23 -10.51 19.15
N HIS A 48 28.47 -10.58 19.61
CA HIS A 48 29.64 -10.75 18.74
C HIS A 48 30.04 -12.22 18.69
N LEU A 49 30.16 -12.80 17.49
CA LEU A 49 30.57 -14.19 17.33
C LEU A 49 31.99 -14.46 17.86
N GLN A 50 32.20 -15.67 18.36
CA GLN A 50 33.53 -16.20 18.64
C GLN A 50 34.32 -16.35 17.34
N ALA A 51 35.66 -16.32 17.42
CA ALA A 51 36.53 -16.28 16.23
C ALA A 51 36.41 -17.52 15.33
N ASP A 52 36.02 -18.66 15.90
CA ASP A 52 35.82 -19.95 15.25
C ASP A 52 34.34 -20.29 14.97
N ALA A 53 33.41 -19.41 15.36
CA ALA A 53 31.98 -19.62 15.12
C ALA A 53 31.57 -19.10 13.73
N GLY A 54 31.25 -20.04 12.83
CA GLY A 54 30.67 -19.75 11.52
C GLY A 54 29.15 -19.91 11.47
N LEU A 55 28.57 -19.78 10.27
CA LEU A 55 27.14 -19.88 10.03
C LEU A 55 26.50 -21.17 10.59
N ALA A 56 27.19 -22.32 10.49
CA ALA A 56 26.70 -23.59 11.02
C ALA A 56 26.54 -23.58 12.55
N ALA A 57 27.45 -22.92 13.27
CA ALA A 57 27.37 -22.77 14.72
C ALA A 57 26.19 -21.85 15.10
N LEU A 58 26.02 -20.75 14.36
CA LEU A 58 24.90 -19.82 14.56
C LEU A 58 23.55 -20.49 14.33
N LEU A 59 23.40 -21.24 13.23
CA LEU A 59 22.17 -21.98 12.94
C LEU A 59 21.90 -23.06 13.99
N GLY A 60 22.93 -23.80 14.42
CA GLY A 60 22.80 -24.83 15.45
C GLY A 60 22.44 -24.29 16.84
N ALA A 61 22.85 -23.06 17.16
CA ALA A 61 22.51 -22.39 18.41
C ALA A 61 21.07 -21.84 18.38
N LEU A 62 20.72 -21.10 17.32
CA LEU A 62 19.48 -20.33 17.25
C LEU A 62 18.27 -21.15 16.78
N PHE A 63 18.46 -22.22 15.99
CA PHE A 63 17.35 -22.98 15.41
C PHE A 63 17.26 -24.42 15.92
N PRO A 64 16.04 -24.99 16.06
CA PRO A 64 14.75 -24.30 15.99
C PRO A 64 14.63 -23.24 17.11
N CYS A 65 13.96 -22.13 16.80
CA CYS A 65 13.92 -20.96 17.67
C CYS A 65 13.21 -21.26 18.99
N GLY A 66 13.66 -20.62 20.07
CA GLY A 66 13.01 -20.72 21.38
C GLY A 66 11.52 -20.42 21.36
N SER A 67 11.12 -19.44 20.56
CA SER A 67 9.73 -19.00 20.41
C SER A 67 8.78 -20.04 19.83
N VAL A 68 9.31 -21.07 19.14
CA VAL A 68 8.50 -22.11 18.49
C VAL A 68 8.75 -23.50 19.07
N THR A 69 9.63 -23.59 20.06
CA THR A 69 9.97 -24.84 20.76
C THR A 69 9.48 -24.84 22.19
N GLY A 70 9.53 -23.70 22.87
CA GLY A 70 9.16 -23.55 24.28
C GLY A 70 10.35 -23.65 25.24
N ALA A 71 10.11 -23.30 26.51
CA ALA A 71 11.10 -23.28 27.58
C ALA A 71 10.77 -24.33 28.66
N PRO A 72 11.75 -25.11 29.17
CA PRO A 72 13.14 -25.21 28.73
C PRO A 72 13.32 -25.97 27.41
N LYS A 73 14.08 -25.40 26.45
CA LYS A 73 14.24 -25.88 25.06
C LYS A 73 14.55 -27.38 24.96
N ARG A 74 15.51 -27.89 25.75
CA ARG A 74 15.91 -29.32 25.73
C ARG A 74 14.81 -30.28 26.19
N ARG A 75 13.91 -29.86 27.07
CA ARG A 75 12.77 -30.70 27.51
C ARG A 75 11.65 -30.61 26.49
N ALA A 76 11.34 -29.41 26.03
CA ALA A 76 10.30 -29.20 25.04
C ALA A 76 10.59 -29.94 23.73
N MET A 77 11.82 -29.87 23.21
CA MET A 77 12.24 -30.62 22.02
C MET A 77 12.17 -32.15 22.19
N ARG A 78 12.34 -32.68 23.41
CA ARG A 78 12.14 -34.11 23.70
C ARG A 78 10.66 -34.47 23.62
N LEU A 79 9.80 -33.68 24.24
CA LEU A 79 8.35 -33.88 24.19
C LEU A 79 7.81 -33.79 22.76
N ILE A 80 8.27 -32.80 21.98
CA ILE A 80 7.92 -32.67 20.56
C ILE A 80 8.23 -33.96 19.81
N ARG A 81 9.44 -34.51 19.99
CA ARG A 81 9.86 -35.76 19.34
C ARG A 81 9.10 -36.99 19.85
N GLU A 82 8.64 -36.99 21.10
CA GLU A 82 7.81 -38.07 21.68
C GLU A 82 6.36 -38.02 21.18
N LEU A 83 5.81 -36.82 20.97
CA LEU A 83 4.40 -36.59 20.64
C LEU A 83 4.12 -36.56 19.13
N GLU A 84 5.09 -36.13 18.32
CA GLU A 84 4.88 -35.97 16.88
C GLU A 84 5.25 -37.25 16.11
N PRO A 85 4.35 -37.75 15.25
CA PRO A 85 4.58 -38.98 14.49
C PRO A 85 5.56 -38.81 13.32
N THR A 86 5.86 -37.57 12.94
CA THR A 86 6.67 -37.23 11.76
C THR A 86 7.68 -36.13 12.08
N LEU A 87 8.70 -36.01 11.23
CA LEU A 87 9.64 -34.89 11.31
C LEU A 87 8.97 -33.64 10.74
N ARG A 88 9.16 -32.49 11.42
CA ARG A 88 8.61 -31.19 11.00
C ARG A 88 9.19 -30.65 9.68
N GLY A 89 10.26 -31.23 9.14
CA GLY A 89 10.91 -30.74 7.93
C GLY A 89 11.38 -29.29 8.09
N VAL A 90 10.94 -28.40 7.18
CA VAL A 90 11.27 -26.97 7.26
C VAL A 90 10.49 -26.23 8.36
N TYR A 91 9.33 -26.76 8.80
CA TYR A 91 8.49 -26.08 9.80
C TYR A 91 9.22 -25.91 11.14
N CYS A 92 9.20 -24.70 11.68
CA CYS A 92 9.98 -24.23 12.84
C CYS A 92 11.51 -24.27 12.65
N GLY A 93 11.99 -24.54 11.44
CA GLY A 93 13.40 -24.43 11.04
C GLY A 93 13.79 -23.01 10.62
N ALA A 94 14.83 -22.90 9.80
CA ALA A 94 15.34 -21.64 9.27
C ALA A 94 15.04 -21.52 7.76
N ILE A 95 14.58 -20.35 7.32
CA ILE A 95 14.49 -19.96 5.90
C ILE A 95 15.18 -18.62 5.73
N GLY A 96 16.04 -18.47 4.72
CA GLY A 96 16.80 -17.24 4.57
C GLY A 96 17.86 -17.30 3.48
N MET A 97 18.77 -16.34 3.52
CA MET A 97 19.86 -16.18 2.57
C MET A 97 21.16 -15.82 3.29
N ALA A 98 22.28 -16.28 2.73
CA ALA A 98 23.62 -15.91 3.16
C ALA A 98 24.41 -15.42 1.93
N GLY A 99 25.00 -14.24 2.06
CA GLY A 99 25.84 -13.60 1.05
C GLY A 99 27.31 -14.01 1.16
N SER A 100 28.12 -13.53 0.22
CA SER A 100 29.58 -13.75 0.20
C SER A 100 30.36 -12.77 1.07
N ASP A 101 29.69 -11.80 1.68
CA ASP A 101 30.23 -10.68 2.45
C ASP A 101 29.97 -10.83 3.96
N ASP A 102 29.87 -12.07 4.44
CA ASP A 102 29.52 -12.43 5.83
C ASP A 102 28.16 -11.89 6.30
N THR A 103 27.30 -11.43 5.38
CA THR A 103 25.91 -11.07 5.68
C THR A 103 25.00 -12.27 5.52
N ALA A 104 24.11 -12.48 6.49
CA ALA A 104 23.07 -13.48 6.37
C ALA A 104 21.81 -13.05 7.11
N VAL A 105 20.66 -13.36 6.54
CA VAL A 105 19.34 -13.06 7.11
C VAL A 105 18.50 -14.32 7.07
N PHE A 106 18.00 -14.72 8.24
CA PHE A 106 17.15 -15.89 8.40
C PHE A 106 15.90 -15.52 9.18
N ASN A 107 14.80 -16.18 8.82
CA ASN A 107 13.53 -16.16 9.51
C ASN A 107 13.19 -17.57 10.01
N VAL A 108 12.33 -17.63 11.03
CA VAL A 108 11.73 -18.89 11.46
C VAL A 108 10.67 -19.29 10.44
N ALA A 109 10.78 -20.48 9.87
CA ALA A 109 9.83 -20.99 8.90
C ALA A 109 8.53 -21.42 9.60
N ILE A 110 7.63 -20.46 9.80
CA ILE A 110 6.26 -20.65 10.29
C ILE A 110 5.26 -20.32 9.19
N ARG A 111 4.13 -21.02 9.13
CA ARG A 111 3.10 -20.82 8.10
C ARG A 111 3.68 -20.81 6.67
N THR A 112 4.68 -21.67 6.45
CA THR A 112 5.37 -21.83 5.16
C THR A 112 4.79 -23.06 4.47
N VAL A 113 4.28 -22.88 3.25
CA VAL A 113 3.73 -23.97 2.43
C VAL A 113 4.87 -24.71 1.72
N VAL A 114 4.95 -26.02 1.90
CA VAL A 114 5.82 -26.91 1.15
C VAL A 114 4.97 -27.61 0.09
N LEU A 115 5.32 -27.40 -1.18
CA LEU A 115 4.62 -27.97 -2.33
C LEU A 115 5.40 -29.16 -2.89
N GLY A 116 4.71 -30.26 -3.19
CA GLY A 116 5.29 -31.45 -3.80
C GLY A 116 4.20 -32.38 -4.34
N GLU A 117 4.45 -33.02 -5.49
CA GLU A 117 3.58 -34.05 -6.08
C GLU A 117 2.09 -33.64 -6.26
N GLY A 118 1.83 -32.35 -6.47
CA GLY A 118 0.46 -31.82 -6.62
C GLY A 118 -0.25 -31.55 -5.30
N GLU A 119 0.41 -31.77 -4.16
CA GLU A 119 -0.09 -31.47 -2.82
C GLU A 119 0.74 -30.37 -2.16
N GLY A 120 0.14 -29.73 -1.14
CA GLY A 120 0.78 -28.72 -0.32
C GLY A 120 0.56 -28.98 1.16
N THR A 121 1.62 -28.85 1.96
CA THR A 121 1.54 -28.98 3.43
C THR A 121 2.06 -27.72 4.10
N MET A 122 1.39 -27.29 5.17
CA MET A 122 1.79 -26.14 5.97
C MET A 122 1.66 -26.48 7.45
N GLY A 123 2.73 -26.26 8.21
CA GLY A 123 2.71 -26.42 9.66
C GLY A 123 2.00 -25.25 10.35
N LEU A 124 1.13 -25.58 11.30
CA LEU A 124 0.39 -24.65 12.16
C LEU A 124 0.61 -25.02 13.62
N GLY A 125 0.55 -24.02 14.49
CA GLY A 125 0.72 -24.21 15.93
C GLY A 125 0.44 -22.94 16.73
N SER A 126 0.34 -23.13 18.05
CA SER A 126 0.16 -22.07 19.04
C SER A 126 1.12 -22.23 20.21
N GLY A 127 1.26 -21.16 21.00
CA GLY A 127 2.11 -21.12 22.17
C GLY A 127 1.40 -21.69 23.40
N ILE A 128 1.60 -22.99 23.67
CA ILE A 128 0.94 -23.66 24.80
C ILE A 128 1.68 -23.34 26.12
N VAL A 129 1.00 -22.65 27.03
CA VAL A 129 1.38 -22.46 28.43
C VAL A 129 0.49 -23.27 29.38
N TRP A 130 0.82 -23.30 30.68
CA TRP A 130 0.10 -24.08 31.68
C TRP A 130 -1.40 -23.76 31.77
N ASP A 131 -1.76 -22.49 31.65
CA ASP A 131 -3.14 -22.00 31.78
C ASP A 131 -3.92 -22.02 30.45
N SER A 132 -3.37 -22.63 29.39
CA SER A 132 -4.01 -22.65 28.07
C SER A 132 -5.24 -23.55 28.06
N ASP A 133 -6.29 -23.12 27.38
CA ASP A 133 -7.46 -23.95 27.08
C ASP A 133 -7.21 -24.73 25.76
N PRO A 134 -7.18 -26.08 25.77
CA PRO A 134 -6.87 -26.86 24.57
C PRO A 134 -7.80 -26.60 23.37
N ALA A 135 -9.07 -26.32 23.61
CA ALA A 135 -10.03 -26.05 22.53
C ALA A 135 -9.77 -24.67 21.92
N ALA A 136 -9.57 -23.64 22.76
CA ALA A 136 -9.26 -22.30 22.29
C ALA A 136 -7.95 -22.24 21.49
N GLU A 137 -6.92 -22.97 21.94
CA GLU A 137 -5.63 -23.07 21.24
C GLU A 137 -5.75 -23.72 19.86
N TYR A 138 -6.61 -24.74 19.74
CA TYR A 138 -6.90 -25.40 18.47
C TYR A 138 -7.66 -24.49 17.50
N ASP A 139 -8.64 -23.74 18.02
CA ASP A 139 -9.39 -22.76 17.23
C ASP A 139 -8.46 -21.65 16.73
N GLU A 140 -7.54 -21.15 17.57
CA GLU A 140 -6.51 -20.19 17.17
C GLU A 140 -5.57 -20.75 16.09
N CYS A 141 -5.13 -22.01 16.23
CA CYS A 141 -4.33 -22.68 15.21
C CYS A 141 -5.04 -22.71 13.85
N THR A 142 -6.33 -23.05 13.86
CA THR A 142 -7.17 -23.13 12.65
C THR A 142 -7.35 -21.74 12.03
N LEU A 143 -7.63 -20.71 12.85
CA LEU A 143 -7.74 -19.32 12.42
C LEU A 143 -6.45 -18.83 11.75
N LYS A 144 -5.27 -19.17 12.29
CA LYS A 144 -3.96 -18.84 11.69
C LYS A 144 -3.73 -19.50 10.33
N GLY A 145 -4.45 -20.58 10.01
CA GLY A 145 -4.44 -21.28 8.73
C GLY A 145 -5.54 -20.87 7.75
N ALA A 146 -6.53 -20.08 8.20
CA ALA A 146 -7.72 -19.75 7.41
C ALA A 146 -7.39 -18.96 6.13
N PHE A 147 -6.30 -18.20 6.07
CA PHE A 147 -5.92 -17.50 4.84
C PHE A 147 -5.57 -18.47 3.68
N LEU A 148 -5.17 -19.71 3.99
CA LEU A 148 -4.84 -20.73 3.00
C LEU A 148 -6.02 -21.67 2.71
N THR A 149 -6.93 -21.83 3.67
CA THR A 149 -7.98 -22.86 3.67
C THR A 149 -9.40 -22.31 3.70
N GLY A 150 -9.57 -21.02 3.95
CA GLY A 150 -10.85 -20.33 4.05
C GLY A 150 -11.51 -20.16 2.68
N ASP A 151 -12.80 -20.46 2.66
CA ASP A 151 -13.68 -20.64 1.51
C ASP A 151 -13.34 -19.83 0.25
N ALA A 152 -13.03 -20.56 -0.83
CA ALA A 152 -13.07 -20.05 -2.20
C ALA A 152 -14.47 -19.51 -2.59
N ASP A 153 -15.53 -19.92 -1.87
CA ASP A 153 -16.90 -19.47 -2.09
C ASP A 153 -17.28 -18.17 -1.33
N ALA A 154 -16.47 -17.74 -0.35
CA ALA A 154 -16.62 -16.41 0.27
C ALA A 154 -15.97 -15.30 -0.56
N GLN A 155 -15.24 -15.65 -1.62
CA GLN A 155 -14.94 -14.77 -2.75
C GLN A 155 -16.15 -14.78 -3.71
N SER A 156 -17.19 -14.04 -3.34
CA SER A 156 -18.45 -13.95 -4.06
C SER A 156 -18.27 -13.55 -5.53
N ASN A 157 -18.64 -14.45 -6.45
CA ASN A 157 -19.30 -14.21 -7.74
C ASN A 157 -18.95 -12.93 -8.55
N ASP A 158 -17.68 -12.56 -8.69
CA ASP A 158 -17.25 -11.73 -9.82
C ASP A 158 -15.99 -12.32 -10.46
N THR A 159 -16.08 -12.56 -11.76
CA THR A 159 -15.05 -13.18 -12.58
C THR A 159 -13.87 -12.23 -12.82
N ALA A 160 -12.99 -12.09 -11.83
CA ALA A 160 -11.68 -11.48 -11.98
C ALA A 160 -10.64 -12.21 -11.11
N LEU A 161 -9.38 -12.22 -11.55
CA LEU A 161 -8.23 -12.47 -10.68
C LEU A 161 -8.40 -11.66 -9.37
N PRO A 162 -7.90 -12.13 -8.22
CA PRO A 162 -8.11 -11.43 -6.95
C PRO A 162 -7.86 -9.94 -7.13
N GLU A 163 -8.78 -9.11 -6.66
CA GLU A 163 -8.79 -7.64 -6.74
C GLU A 163 -7.55 -6.96 -6.08
N ASP A 164 -6.51 -7.75 -5.77
CA ASP A 164 -5.36 -7.50 -4.90
C ASP A 164 -4.05 -7.10 -5.62
N ASP A 165 -3.99 -7.05 -6.97
CA ASP A 165 -2.78 -6.64 -7.70
C ASP A 165 -2.96 -5.27 -8.38
N PHE A 166 -3.28 -4.25 -7.58
CA PHE A 166 -3.26 -2.86 -8.03
C PHE A 166 -1.83 -2.30 -8.04
N GLU A 167 -1.59 -1.29 -8.87
CA GLU A 167 -0.34 -0.54 -8.92
C GLU A 167 -0.60 0.91 -8.48
N LEU A 168 0.39 1.55 -7.87
CA LEU A 168 0.40 2.99 -7.68
C LEU A 168 0.73 3.68 -8.99
N ILE A 169 0.02 4.75 -9.32
CA ILE A 169 0.20 5.50 -10.57
C ILE A 169 0.65 6.93 -10.28
N GLU A 170 1.59 7.43 -11.07
CA GLU A 170 1.77 8.87 -11.27
C GLU A 170 1.62 9.24 -12.74
N THR A 171 1.00 10.39 -12.99
CA THR A 171 0.86 10.96 -14.33
C THR A 171 1.28 12.42 -14.30
N MET A 172 2.30 12.75 -15.07
CA MET A 172 3.02 14.01 -15.02
C MET A 172 3.09 14.66 -16.41
N ARG A 173 3.21 15.98 -16.45
CA ARG A 173 3.58 16.72 -17.66
C ARG A 173 5.10 16.82 -17.76
N PHE A 174 5.66 16.54 -18.93
CA PHE A 174 6.98 16.99 -19.33
C PHE A 174 6.82 18.15 -20.30
N ASP A 175 7.40 19.31 -19.98
CA ASP A 175 7.23 20.57 -20.72
C ASP A 175 8.28 20.79 -21.82
N GLY A 176 9.07 19.77 -22.15
CA GLY A 176 10.21 19.85 -23.06
C GLY A 176 11.54 20.06 -22.36
N VAL A 177 11.53 20.55 -21.12
CA VAL A 177 12.73 20.82 -20.31
C VAL A 177 12.74 19.99 -19.04
N ARG A 178 11.62 19.95 -18.33
CA ARG A 178 11.48 19.33 -17.02
C ARG A 178 10.09 18.77 -16.81
N ILE A 179 9.92 18.10 -15.67
CA ILE A 179 8.60 17.76 -15.13
C ILE A 179 8.27 18.78 -14.04
N PRO A 180 7.31 19.69 -14.26
CA PRO A 180 6.84 20.58 -13.21
C PRO A 180 6.31 19.77 -12.02
N LEU A 181 6.55 20.27 -10.80
CA LEU A 181 6.07 19.66 -9.55
C LEU A 181 6.54 18.21 -9.33
N LEU A 182 7.65 17.78 -9.95
CA LEU A 182 8.17 16.41 -9.83
C LEU A 182 8.32 15.96 -8.37
N ASP A 183 8.84 16.84 -7.50
CA ASP A 183 9.04 16.50 -6.09
C ASP A 183 7.72 16.17 -5.39
N ARG A 184 6.63 16.86 -5.72
CA ARG A 184 5.29 16.55 -5.17
C ARG A 184 4.74 15.23 -5.67
N HIS A 185 4.98 14.90 -6.93
CA HIS A 185 4.62 13.59 -7.47
C HIS A 185 5.39 12.47 -6.76
N VAL A 186 6.69 12.69 -6.50
CA VAL A 186 7.54 11.76 -5.74
C VAL A 186 7.04 11.61 -4.31
N GLU A 187 6.76 12.71 -3.61
CA GLU A 187 6.26 12.70 -2.23
C GLU A 187 4.92 11.97 -2.12
N ARG A 188 3.98 12.22 -3.05
CA ARG A 188 2.69 11.53 -3.07
C ARG A 188 2.82 10.04 -3.33
N LEU A 189 3.69 9.66 -4.27
CA LEU A 189 3.98 8.25 -4.56
C LEU A 189 4.64 7.59 -3.35
N ALA A 190 5.62 8.24 -2.72
CA ALA A 190 6.30 7.75 -1.52
C ALA A 190 5.32 7.53 -0.35
N ARG A 191 4.43 8.50 -0.10
CA ARG A 191 3.38 8.38 0.93
C ARG A 191 2.45 7.20 0.66
N SER A 192 2.03 7.02 -0.59
CA SER A 192 1.16 5.90 -0.97
C SER A 192 1.88 4.56 -0.91
N ALA A 193 3.16 4.52 -1.32
CA ALA A 193 4.00 3.34 -1.22
C ALA A 193 4.24 2.93 0.23
N ALA A 194 4.49 3.89 1.13
CA ALA A 194 4.58 3.63 2.56
C ALA A 194 3.27 3.07 3.13
N TYR A 195 2.12 3.66 2.77
CA TYR A 195 0.81 3.20 3.24
C TYR A 195 0.53 1.74 2.86
N PHE A 196 0.77 1.37 1.60
CA PHE A 196 0.54 0.00 1.11
C PHE A 196 1.75 -0.93 1.26
N SER A 197 2.84 -0.48 1.88
CA SER A 197 4.11 -1.23 2.00
C SER A 197 4.72 -1.67 0.66
N PHE A 198 4.61 -0.84 -0.37
CA PHE A 198 5.28 -1.07 -1.67
C PHE A 198 6.73 -0.60 -1.57
N PRO A 199 7.73 -1.42 -1.96
CA PRO A 199 9.11 -0.98 -2.01
C PRO A 199 9.29 0.19 -3.00
N PHE A 200 9.75 1.34 -2.50
CA PHE A 200 9.97 2.53 -3.33
C PHE A 200 11.40 3.06 -3.16
N ASP A 201 12.16 3.06 -4.26
CA ASP A 201 13.47 3.70 -4.37
C ASP A 201 13.31 4.99 -5.20
N GLU A 202 13.29 6.13 -4.49
CA GLU A 202 13.17 7.45 -5.09
C GLU A 202 14.28 7.73 -6.12
N ALA A 203 15.52 7.35 -5.83
CA ALA A 203 16.64 7.60 -6.72
C ALA A 203 16.50 6.79 -8.01
N ARG A 204 16.04 5.53 -7.93
CA ARG A 204 15.70 4.71 -9.10
C ARG A 204 14.54 5.30 -9.89
N PHE A 205 13.51 5.81 -9.21
CA PHE A 205 12.37 6.47 -9.83
C PHE A 205 12.78 7.68 -10.67
N ARG A 206 13.50 8.63 -10.06
CA ARG A 206 13.99 9.84 -10.74
C ARG A 206 14.88 9.50 -11.94
N ARG A 207 15.83 8.57 -11.78
CA ARG A 207 16.68 8.10 -12.89
C ARG A 207 15.89 7.50 -14.04
N ARG A 208 14.82 6.74 -13.76
CA ARG A 208 14.01 6.10 -14.81
C ARG A 208 13.18 7.12 -15.58
N ILE A 209 12.62 8.12 -14.90
CA ILE A 209 11.95 9.26 -15.51
C ILE A 209 12.91 10.01 -16.43
N GLU A 210 14.07 10.42 -15.90
CA GLU A 210 15.05 11.21 -16.66
C GLU A 210 15.46 10.48 -17.95
N ARG A 211 15.76 9.17 -17.87
CA ARG A 211 16.06 8.36 -19.06
C ARG A 211 14.92 8.30 -20.08
N THR A 212 13.68 8.37 -19.63
CA THR A 212 12.51 8.26 -20.52
C THR A 212 12.25 9.56 -21.30
N VAL A 213 12.52 10.71 -20.68
CA VAL A 213 12.34 12.03 -21.28
C VAL A 213 13.60 12.58 -21.96
N ARG A 214 14.79 12.00 -21.69
CA ARG A 214 16.05 12.41 -22.31
C ARG A 214 15.98 12.27 -23.85
N GLY A 215 16.38 13.34 -24.54
CA GLY A 215 16.43 13.37 -26.01
C GLY A 215 15.07 13.44 -26.70
N ARG A 216 14.00 13.72 -25.95
CA ARG A 216 12.68 14.05 -26.51
C ARG A 216 12.69 15.48 -27.03
N ASP A 217 11.86 15.71 -28.04
CA ASP A 217 11.66 17.03 -28.63
C ASP A 217 11.15 18.02 -27.58
N ALA A 218 11.79 19.19 -27.49
CA ALA A 218 11.43 20.23 -26.55
C ALA A 218 10.10 20.91 -26.92
N ASP A 219 9.73 20.88 -28.21
CA ASP A 219 8.52 21.54 -28.69
C ASP A 219 7.24 20.70 -28.53
N THR A 220 7.38 19.43 -28.11
CA THR A 220 6.25 18.51 -27.93
C THR A 220 6.08 18.11 -26.46
N PRO A 221 5.12 18.71 -25.73
CA PRO A 221 4.81 18.31 -24.36
C PRO A 221 4.39 16.83 -24.26
N LEU A 222 4.91 16.12 -23.26
CA LEU A 222 4.64 14.69 -23.07
C LEU A 222 3.90 14.43 -21.75
N LYS A 223 2.96 13.48 -21.79
CA LYS A 223 2.37 12.82 -20.63
C LYS A 223 3.29 11.69 -20.21
N VAL A 224 3.95 11.83 -19.07
CA VAL A 224 4.79 10.78 -18.47
C VAL A 224 3.94 10.03 -17.44
N ARG A 225 3.70 8.74 -17.68
CA ARG A 225 2.94 7.87 -16.78
C ARG A 225 3.87 6.83 -16.17
N THR A 226 3.85 6.70 -14.84
CA THR A 226 4.56 5.65 -14.11
C THR A 226 3.59 4.71 -13.41
N THR A 227 4.00 3.45 -13.26
CA THR A 227 3.33 2.50 -12.38
C THR A 227 4.33 1.81 -11.46
N LEU A 228 3.94 1.56 -10.21
CA LEU A 228 4.71 0.86 -9.19
C LEU A 228 3.87 -0.28 -8.60
N ASP A 229 4.33 -1.51 -8.75
CA ASP A 229 3.68 -2.69 -8.17
C ASP A 229 4.17 -3.00 -6.74
N ARG A 230 3.51 -3.97 -6.08
CA ARG A 230 3.83 -4.38 -4.71
C ARG A 230 5.21 -5.00 -4.53
N TRP A 231 5.87 -5.35 -5.63
CA TRP A 231 7.22 -5.92 -5.65
C TRP A 231 8.30 -4.86 -5.93
N GLY A 232 7.92 -3.59 -6.04
CA GLY A 232 8.83 -2.49 -6.36
C GLY A 232 9.26 -2.45 -7.82
N ARG A 233 8.52 -3.10 -8.73
CA ARG A 233 8.76 -2.98 -10.17
C ARG A 233 8.16 -1.68 -10.66
N LEU A 234 9.00 -0.90 -11.32
CA LEU A 234 8.67 0.43 -11.84
C LEU A 234 8.58 0.40 -13.37
N SER A 235 7.42 0.76 -13.90
CA SER A 235 7.23 1.06 -15.32
C SER A 235 7.13 2.58 -15.54
N VAL A 236 7.69 3.08 -16.64
CA VAL A 236 7.62 4.49 -17.03
C VAL A 236 7.39 4.57 -18.54
N THR A 237 6.39 5.32 -18.94
CA THR A 237 6.00 5.54 -20.34
C THR A 237 5.83 7.03 -20.59
N ALA A 238 6.10 7.48 -21.81
CA ALA A 238 5.90 8.86 -22.24
C ALA A 238 5.20 8.89 -23.59
N THR A 239 4.10 9.63 -23.67
CA THR A 239 3.30 9.83 -24.89
C THR A 239 3.03 11.31 -25.10
N PRO A 240 2.82 11.80 -26.33
CA PRO A 240 2.35 13.17 -26.54
C PRO A 240 1.09 13.48 -25.74
N ILE A 241 0.97 14.72 -25.27
CA ILE A 241 -0.27 15.22 -24.66
C ILE A 241 -1.24 15.55 -25.80
N ASP A 242 -2.45 14.99 -25.73
CA ASP A 242 -3.57 15.32 -26.61
C ASP A 242 -4.14 16.70 -26.29
N GLU A 243 -4.66 17.38 -27.32
CA GLU A 243 -5.23 18.74 -27.19
C GLU A 243 -6.37 18.81 -26.15
N GLY A 244 -7.05 17.69 -25.91
CA GLY A 244 -8.13 17.58 -24.93
C GLY A 244 -9.42 18.28 -25.38
N PRO A 245 -10.44 18.35 -24.50
CA PRO A 245 -11.67 19.05 -24.80
C PRO A 245 -11.47 20.56 -24.91
N THR A 246 -12.24 21.21 -25.78
CA THR A 246 -12.28 22.68 -25.88
C THR A 246 -12.87 23.27 -24.60
N GLU A 247 -12.25 24.31 -24.06
CA GLU A 247 -12.78 25.01 -22.88
C GLU A 247 -14.02 25.86 -23.24
N PRO A 248 -15.03 25.93 -22.35
CA PRO A 248 -15.08 25.28 -21.05
C PRO A 248 -15.47 23.80 -21.13
N TRP A 249 -14.86 22.96 -20.28
CA TRP A 249 -15.21 21.55 -20.15
C TRP A 249 -16.63 21.37 -19.63
N ARG A 250 -17.41 20.53 -20.28
CA ARG A 250 -18.80 20.25 -19.94
C ARG A 250 -18.86 19.12 -18.94
N LEU A 251 -19.27 19.42 -17.71
CA LEU A 251 -19.36 18.44 -16.63
C LEU A 251 -20.78 17.95 -16.43
N THR A 252 -20.93 16.68 -16.08
CA THR A 252 -22.17 16.11 -15.53
C THR A 252 -21.92 15.57 -14.12
N VAL A 253 -22.96 15.07 -13.45
CA VAL A 253 -22.86 14.44 -12.13
C VAL A 253 -22.92 12.93 -12.29
N ALA A 254 -21.93 12.23 -11.74
CA ALA A 254 -21.88 10.77 -11.76
C ALA A 254 -23.03 10.13 -10.97
N GLY A 255 -23.49 8.95 -11.40
CA GLY A 255 -24.45 8.14 -10.64
C GLY A 255 -23.80 7.45 -9.46
N GLU A 256 -22.50 7.17 -9.58
CA GLU A 256 -21.64 6.55 -8.58
C GLU A 256 -21.42 7.46 -7.37
N ARG A 257 -21.09 6.85 -6.23
CA ARG A 257 -20.79 7.57 -4.99
C ARG A 257 -19.45 7.13 -4.44
N VAL A 258 -18.74 8.09 -3.84
CA VAL A 258 -17.51 7.86 -3.10
C VAL A 258 -17.86 7.43 -1.66
N ASP A 259 -17.30 6.30 -1.26
CA ASP A 259 -17.27 5.87 0.13
C ASP A 259 -15.99 6.41 0.78
N ARG A 260 -16.14 7.28 1.77
CA ARG A 260 -15.00 7.89 2.48
C ARG A 260 -14.21 6.91 3.32
N THR A 261 -14.75 5.73 3.61
CA THR A 261 -14.06 4.67 4.34
C THR A 261 -13.15 3.84 3.44
N ASP A 262 -13.32 3.91 2.12
CA ASP A 262 -12.44 3.23 1.18
C ASP A 262 -11.13 4.02 0.99
N PRO A 263 -9.97 3.46 1.38
CA PRO A 263 -8.69 4.14 1.28
C PRO A 263 -8.28 4.45 -0.17
N PHE A 264 -8.82 3.75 -1.17
CA PHE A 264 -8.43 3.90 -2.57
C PHE A 264 -8.83 5.23 -3.19
N PHE A 265 -9.73 6.00 -2.57
CA PHE A 265 -10.03 7.38 -3.00
C PHE A 265 -8.93 8.38 -2.61
N TYR A 266 -8.06 8.05 -1.66
CA TYR A 266 -6.98 8.93 -1.19
C TYR A 266 -5.62 8.61 -1.84
N HIS A 267 -5.55 7.52 -2.58
CA HIS A 267 -4.33 7.03 -3.23
C HIS A 267 -4.51 6.88 -4.73
N LYS A 268 -3.53 7.33 -5.51
CA LYS A 268 -3.61 7.25 -6.97
C LYS A 268 -3.20 5.85 -7.43
N THR A 269 -4.18 5.00 -7.72
CA THR A 269 -3.96 3.59 -8.09
C THR A 269 -4.53 3.22 -9.46
N THR A 270 -4.22 2.01 -9.95
CA THR A 270 -4.89 1.38 -11.10
C THR A 270 -6.32 0.94 -10.78
N ARG A 271 -6.74 0.91 -9.51
CA ARG A 271 -8.12 0.57 -9.12
C ARG A 271 -9.05 1.74 -9.43
N ARG A 272 -9.50 1.80 -10.67
CA ARG A 272 -10.25 2.93 -11.23
C ARG A 272 -11.68 2.60 -11.66
N GLY A 273 -12.20 1.42 -11.34
CA GLY A 273 -13.50 0.96 -11.83
C GLY A 273 -14.66 1.95 -11.61
N VAL A 274 -14.72 2.63 -10.46
CA VAL A 274 -15.73 3.68 -10.19
C VAL A 274 -15.55 4.88 -11.11
N TYR A 275 -14.32 5.39 -11.23
CA TYR A 275 -14.00 6.54 -12.06
C TYR A 275 -14.16 6.25 -13.56
N ASP A 276 -13.76 5.07 -14.02
CA ASP A 276 -13.80 4.71 -15.43
C ASP A 276 -15.25 4.49 -15.90
N ARG A 277 -16.12 3.92 -15.06
CA ARG A 277 -17.57 3.83 -15.34
C ARG A 277 -18.23 5.21 -15.39
N ALA A 278 -17.93 6.07 -14.41
CA ALA A 278 -18.47 7.43 -14.37
C ALA A 278 -18.03 8.25 -15.60
N LEU A 279 -16.76 8.15 -16.00
CA LEU A 279 -16.24 8.83 -17.19
C LEU A 279 -16.89 8.30 -18.48
N ALA A 280 -16.98 6.97 -18.63
CA ALA A 280 -17.60 6.37 -19.80
C ALA A 280 -19.08 6.77 -19.95
N ALA A 281 -19.82 6.81 -18.83
CA ALA A 281 -21.21 7.25 -18.81
C ALA A 281 -21.35 8.74 -19.23
N ALA A 282 -20.48 9.61 -18.70
CA ALA A 282 -20.45 11.02 -19.06
C ALA A 282 -20.13 11.23 -20.55
N GLN A 283 -19.11 10.55 -21.06
CA GLN A 283 -18.70 10.64 -22.47
C GLN A 283 -19.80 10.12 -23.42
N ALA A 284 -20.52 9.07 -23.05
CA ALA A 284 -21.64 8.55 -23.83
C ALA A 284 -22.79 9.58 -23.98
N GLU A 285 -22.95 10.47 -23.01
CA GLU A 285 -23.93 11.56 -23.03
C GLU A 285 -23.33 12.88 -23.59
N GLY A 286 -22.08 12.84 -24.05
CA GLY A 286 -21.39 13.96 -24.68
C GLY A 286 -20.81 14.98 -23.69
N TYR A 287 -20.63 14.62 -22.43
CA TYR A 287 -19.90 15.41 -21.43
C TYR A 287 -18.41 15.06 -21.44
N ASP A 288 -17.58 16.01 -21.02
CA ASP A 288 -16.12 15.90 -21.07
C ASP A 288 -15.53 15.28 -19.79
N GLU A 289 -16.25 15.37 -18.67
CA GLU A 289 -15.84 14.85 -17.35
C GLU A 289 -17.07 14.67 -16.43
N ALA A 290 -16.95 13.84 -15.39
CA ALA A 290 -18.03 13.56 -14.44
C ALA A 290 -17.62 13.94 -13.01
N VAL A 291 -18.45 14.70 -12.31
CA VAL A 291 -18.27 15.05 -10.90
C VAL A 291 -18.82 13.94 -10.01
N LEU A 292 -18.00 13.43 -9.10
CA LEU A 292 -18.40 12.44 -8.11
C LEU A 292 -18.84 13.12 -6.81
N LEU A 293 -19.84 12.52 -6.17
CA LEU A 293 -20.33 12.90 -4.84
C LEU A 293 -20.01 11.80 -3.84
N ASN A 294 -19.80 12.15 -2.57
CA ASN A 294 -19.72 11.16 -1.51
C ASN A 294 -21.09 10.73 -1.01
N GLN A 295 -21.11 9.78 -0.07
CA GLN A 295 -22.33 9.25 0.57
C GLN A 295 -23.24 10.30 1.24
N ASP A 296 -22.70 11.49 1.58
CA ASP A 296 -23.46 12.59 2.17
C ASP A 296 -24.00 13.57 1.11
N GLY A 297 -23.72 13.33 -0.18
CA GLY A 297 -24.09 14.23 -1.28
C GLY A 297 -23.14 15.43 -1.48
N ASN A 298 -22.01 15.46 -0.77
CA ASN A 298 -21.00 16.52 -0.96
C ASN A 298 -20.11 16.21 -2.16
N VAL A 299 -19.66 17.26 -2.83
CA VAL A 299 -18.77 17.18 -4.00
C VAL A 299 -17.39 16.71 -3.57
N THR A 300 -16.80 15.83 -4.37
CA THR A 300 -15.47 15.27 -4.16
C THR A 300 -14.50 15.78 -5.23
N GLU A 301 -14.41 15.06 -6.35
CA GLU A 301 -13.53 15.34 -7.47
C GLU A 301 -14.19 14.90 -8.79
N GLY A 302 -13.51 15.15 -9.91
CA GLY A 302 -13.82 14.54 -11.20
C GLY A 302 -13.18 13.15 -11.34
N THR A 303 -13.33 12.50 -12.49
CA THR A 303 -12.81 11.14 -12.68
C THR A 303 -11.28 11.09 -12.80
N TYR A 304 -10.66 12.17 -13.27
CA TYR A 304 -9.20 12.33 -13.32
C TYR A 304 -8.75 13.76 -12.98
N THR A 305 -9.62 14.57 -12.38
CA THR A 305 -9.41 15.98 -12.07
C THR A 305 -9.87 16.33 -10.65
N ASN A 306 -9.24 17.32 -10.01
CA ASN A 306 -9.83 17.98 -8.85
C ASN A 306 -10.57 19.25 -9.29
N LEU A 307 -11.50 19.72 -8.46
CA LEU A 307 -12.36 20.87 -8.77
C LEU A 307 -11.99 22.10 -7.94
N PHE A 308 -12.09 23.28 -8.55
CA PHE A 308 -12.09 24.56 -7.85
C PHE A 308 -13.28 25.42 -8.28
N VAL A 309 -13.95 26.03 -7.31
CA VAL A 309 -15.07 26.96 -7.48
C VAL A 309 -14.60 28.37 -7.11
N ARG A 310 -14.69 29.30 -8.05
CA ARG A 310 -14.50 30.73 -7.79
C ARG A 310 -15.82 31.34 -7.35
N GLN A 311 -15.81 32.03 -6.23
CA GLN A 311 -16.93 32.81 -5.69
C GLN A 311 -16.39 34.11 -5.10
N GLY A 312 -16.63 35.22 -5.81
CA GLY A 312 -15.98 36.50 -5.57
C GLY A 312 -14.46 36.39 -5.68
N GLU A 313 -13.76 36.87 -4.67
CA GLU A 313 -12.30 36.80 -4.61
C GLU A 313 -11.77 35.42 -4.23
N ASN A 314 -12.61 34.56 -3.64
CA ASN A 314 -12.20 33.29 -3.05
C ASN A 314 -12.24 32.15 -4.08
N LEU A 315 -11.35 31.17 -3.88
CA LEU A 315 -11.26 29.95 -4.67
C LEU A 315 -11.38 28.73 -3.75
N TRP A 316 -12.47 28.00 -3.86
CA TRP A 316 -12.79 26.87 -2.98
C TRP A 316 -12.56 25.54 -3.66
N THR A 317 -11.98 24.58 -2.96
CA THR A 317 -11.93 23.16 -3.40
C THR A 317 -12.43 22.26 -2.27
N PRO A 318 -13.02 21.10 -2.56
CA PRO A 318 -13.45 20.20 -1.50
C PRO A 318 -12.25 19.74 -0.63
N PRO A 319 -12.46 19.58 0.69
CA PRO A 319 -11.45 19.04 1.60
C PRO A 319 -11.20 17.56 1.27
N VAL A 320 -9.98 17.06 1.53
CA VAL A 320 -9.58 15.68 1.18
C VAL A 320 -10.50 14.67 1.87
N GLU A 321 -10.93 15.00 3.08
CA GLU A 321 -11.89 14.28 3.95
C GLU A 321 -13.27 14.09 3.30
N SER A 322 -13.54 14.75 2.16
CA SER A 322 -14.74 14.48 1.35
C SER A 322 -14.64 13.16 0.60
N GLY A 323 -13.46 12.54 0.49
CA GLY A 323 -13.19 11.33 -0.28
C GLY A 323 -12.68 11.68 -1.67
N LEU A 324 -11.48 12.26 -1.75
CA LEU A 324 -10.84 12.61 -3.03
C LEU A 324 -9.33 12.49 -2.95
N LEU A 325 -8.71 12.36 -4.12
CA LEU A 325 -7.26 12.34 -4.22
C LEU A 325 -6.68 13.74 -3.96
N ALA A 326 -5.71 13.82 -3.05
CA ALA A 326 -4.86 15.01 -2.90
C ALA A 326 -4.02 15.24 -4.17
N GLY A 327 -4.58 15.99 -5.11
CA GLY A 327 -3.97 16.28 -6.40
C GLY A 327 -2.72 17.15 -6.26
N VAL A 328 -1.63 16.77 -6.92
CA VAL A 328 -0.39 17.57 -6.93
C VAL A 328 -0.62 19.01 -7.40
N TYR A 329 -1.45 19.21 -8.43
CA TYR A 329 -1.78 20.56 -8.90
C TYR A 329 -2.74 21.29 -7.95
N ARG A 330 -3.70 20.57 -7.33
CA ARG A 330 -4.60 21.11 -6.31
C ARG A 330 -3.80 21.65 -5.12
N ASP A 331 -2.88 20.87 -4.59
CA ASP A 331 -2.06 21.25 -3.45
C ASP A 331 -1.13 22.42 -3.81
N HIS A 332 -0.57 22.42 -5.03
CA HIS A 332 0.18 23.58 -5.52
C HIS A 332 -0.65 24.86 -5.58
N VAL A 333 -1.91 24.79 -6.01
CA VAL A 333 -2.83 25.95 -6.01
C VAL A 333 -3.14 26.41 -4.59
N LEU A 334 -3.48 25.49 -3.68
CA LEU A 334 -3.75 25.81 -2.27
C LEU A 334 -2.59 26.50 -1.57
N GLU A 335 -1.35 26.15 -1.92
CA GLU A 335 -0.16 26.75 -1.30
C GLU A 335 0.27 28.07 -1.94
N THR A 336 0.05 28.25 -3.25
CA THR A 336 0.57 29.40 -3.99
C THR A 336 -0.44 30.51 -4.22
N GLN A 337 -1.75 30.23 -4.05
CA GLN A 337 -2.82 31.18 -4.24
C GLN A 337 -3.41 31.57 -2.87
N PRO A 338 -3.20 32.81 -2.38
CA PRO A 338 -3.70 33.25 -1.06
C PRO A 338 -5.21 33.14 -0.89
N GLN A 339 -5.95 33.21 -2.00
CA GLN A 339 -7.40 33.11 -2.05
C GLN A 339 -7.92 31.67 -2.13
N ALA A 340 -7.03 30.68 -2.25
CA ALA A 340 -7.41 29.27 -2.34
C ALA A 340 -7.53 28.64 -0.95
N SER A 341 -8.65 27.97 -0.68
CA SER A 341 -8.89 27.31 0.60
C SER A 341 -9.84 26.13 0.44
N THR A 342 -9.85 25.23 1.42
CA THR A 342 -10.76 24.08 1.43
C THR A 342 -12.10 24.45 2.06
N ARG A 343 -13.18 23.95 1.46
CA ARG A 343 -14.55 24.07 1.99
C ARG A 343 -15.38 22.91 1.45
N THR A 344 -16.21 22.30 2.28
CA THR A 344 -17.18 21.31 1.79
C THR A 344 -18.08 21.98 0.76
N LEU A 345 -18.14 21.41 -0.45
CA LEU A 345 -18.93 21.95 -1.55
C LEU A 345 -20.12 21.04 -1.84
N THR A 346 -21.23 21.65 -2.23
CA THR A 346 -22.44 21.00 -2.71
C THR A 346 -22.60 21.20 -4.22
N LEU A 347 -23.56 20.53 -4.85
CA LEU A 347 -23.88 20.80 -6.27
C LEU A 347 -24.36 22.24 -6.50
N ASP A 348 -25.00 22.86 -5.52
CA ASP A 348 -25.46 24.25 -5.62
C ASP A 348 -24.27 25.23 -5.67
N ASP A 349 -23.21 24.96 -4.91
CA ASP A 349 -21.96 25.74 -4.98
C ASP A 349 -21.33 25.68 -6.39
N LEU A 350 -21.39 24.52 -7.05
CA LEU A 350 -20.89 24.37 -8.43
C LEU A 350 -21.79 25.09 -9.43
N ALA A 351 -23.10 25.04 -9.25
CA ALA A 351 -24.08 25.67 -10.14
C ALA A 351 -24.08 27.21 -10.04
N THR A 352 -23.77 27.75 -8.85
CA THR A 352 -23.75 29.19 -8.55
C THR A 352 -22.34 29.81 -8.61
N ALA A 353 -21.33 29.03 -8.99
CA ALA A 353 -19.96 29.50 -9.13
C ALA A 353 -19.81 30.60 -10.20
N ASP A 354 -19.01 31.63 -9.91
CA ASP A 354 -18.63 32.62 -10.94
C ASP A 354 -17.79 31.95 -12.04
N THR A 355 -16.94 31.00 -11.65
CA THR A 355 -16.19 30.16 -12.57
C THR A 355 -15.87 28.83 -11.89
N LEU A 356 -16.07 27.74 -12.63
CA LEU A 356 -15.65 26.40 -12.22
C LEU A 356 -14.38 26.01 -12.97
N TYR A 357 -13.46 25.34 -12.28
CA TYR A 357 -12.23 24.82 -12.88
C TYR A 357 -12.08 23.33 -12.59
N CYS A 358 -11.67 22.57 -13.60
CA CYS A 358 -11.11 21.24 -13.44
C CYS A 358 -9.59 21.34 -13.49
N CYS A 359 -8.88 20.56 -12.68
CA CYS A 359 -7.43 20.62 -12.66
C CYS A 359 -6.72 19.28 -12.44
N ASN A 360 -5.53 19.12 -13.02
CA ASN A 360 -4.62 18.02 -12.74
C ASN A 360 -3.17 18.36 -13.10
N GLY A 361 -2.22 17.48 -12.74
CA GLY A 361 -0.78 17.70 -13.00
C GLY A 361 -0.35 17.65 -14.46
N VAL A 362 -1.24 17.27 -15.40
CA VAL A 362 -0.93 17.18 -16.84
C VAL A 362 -1.39 18.43 -17.59
N ARG A 363 -2.60 18.90 -17.29
CA ARG A 363 -3.28 20.00 -17.99
C ARG A 363 -3.31 21.32 -17.23
N GLY A 364 -2.94 21.32 -15.95
CA GLY A 364 -3.12 22.51 -15.11
C GLY A 364 -4.60 22.74 -14.82
N GLY A 365 -5.02 24.00 -14.65
CA GLY A 365 -6.43 24.38 -14.48
C GLY A 365 -7.09 24.74 -15.82
N CYS A 366 -8.23 24.11 -16.10
CA CYS A 366 -9.08 24.35 -17.27
C CYS A 366 -10.46 24.85 -16.81
N ALA A 367 -11.02 25.85 -17.49
CA ALA A 367 -12.38 26.30 -17.20
C ALA A 367 -13.40 25.20 -17.50
N ALA A 368 -14.45 25.14 -16.69
CA ALA A 368 -15.49 24.14 -16.78
C ALA A 368 -16.87 24.74 -16.50
N VAL A 369 -17.91 24.04 -16.93
CA VAL A 369 -19.32 24.37 -16.68
C VAL A 369 -20.06 23.11 -16.25
N LEU A 370 -20.83 23.19 -15.17
CA LEU A 370 -21.72 22.10 -14.76
C LEU A 370 -23.01 22.18 -15.57
N LEU A 371 -23.20 21.21 -16.46
CA LEU A 371 -24.41 21.03 -17.23
C LEU A 371 -25.14 19.86 -16.57
N GLY A 372 -26.02 20.17 -15.61
CA GLY A 372 -26.64 19.17 -14.72
C GLY A 372 -27.26 17.97 -15.45
N PRO A 373 -27.56 16.87 -14.73
CA PRO A 373 -28.26 15.75 -15.34
C PRO A 373 -29.59 16.27 -15.88
N ASN A 374 -29.80 16.12 -17.19
CA ASN A 374 -31.00 16.54 -17.89
C ASN A 374 -32.23 16.27 -17.01
N SER A 375 -32.91 17.32 -16.55
CA SER A 375 -34.12 17.29 -15.72
C SER A 375 -35.35 16.68 -16.44
N ASN A 376 -35.11 15.90 -17.49
CA ASN A 376 -36.11 15.27 -18.36
C ASN A 376 -36.27 13.76 -18.15
N ARG A 377 -35.68 13.15 -17.11
CA ARG A 377 -36.02 11.78 -16.70
C ARG A 377 -36.98 11.79 -15.50
N ARG A 378 -38.19 12.31 -15.71
CA ARG A 378 -39.37 11.63 -15.13
C ARG A 378 -39.49 10.30 -15.88
N ARG A 379 -39.05 9.21 -15.27
CA ARG A 379 -39.35 7.86 -15.79
C ARG A 379 -40.88 7.68 -15.81
N PRO A 380 -41.47 7.10 -16.87
CA PRO A 380 -42.88 6.76 -16.92
C PRO A 380 -43.26 5.70 -15.88
#